data_AF-A0A3B9PRT9-F1
#
_entry.id   AF-A0A3B9PRT9-F1
#
_cell.length_a   1.000
_cell.length_b   1.000
_cell.length_c   1.000
_cell.angle_alpha   90.00
_cell.angle_beta   90.00
_cell.angle_gamma   90.00
#
_symmetry.space_group_name_H-M   'P 1'
#
loop_
_entity.id
_entity.type
_entity.pdbx_description
1 polymer ?
#
loop_
_entity_poly.entity_id
_entity_poly.type
_entity_poly.pdbx_seq_one_letter_code
_entity_poly.pdbx_strand_id
1 'polypeptide(L)'
;MKFLSFTFSCIFLFTSFLIAQEGDKKEKNLSLLDSLNWREWSPGVVPLFTPEESLSKFKVASGFRVELVAAEPLVKDPVFVNWDDQGRMWVGEFRTYMKDLDGTGENERSSRVMVLEDTD
;
A
#
# COMPACT_ATOMS: atom_id res chain seq x y z
N MET A 1 -0.67 -53.73 12.56
CA MET A 1 -0.34 -52.96 11.34
C MET A 1 -0.92 -51.54 11.30
N LYS A 2 -2.11 -51.25 11.87
CA LYS A 2 -2.70 -49.88 11.85
C LYS A 2 -1.95 -48.85 12.72
N PHE A 3 -1.40 -49.25 13.88
CA PHE A 3 -0.68 -48.34 14.79
C PHE A 3 0.68 -47.85 14.23
N LEU A 4 1.42 -48.73 13.54
CA LEU A 4 2.72 -48.40 12.94
C LEU A 4 2.57 -47.50 11.69
N SER A 5 1.45 -47.64 10.96
CA SER A 5 1.12 -46.76 9.83
C SER A 5 0.71 -45.36 10.28
N PHE A 6 0.08 -45.23 11.46
CA PHE A 6 -0.37 -43.94 11.99
C PHE A 6 0.80 -43.11 12.51
N THR A 7 1.76 -43.73 13.21
CA THR A 7 2.97 -43.04 13.67
C THR A 7 3.86 -42.59 12.51
N PHE A 8 4.00 -43.41 11.46
CA PHE A 8 4.77 -43.03 10.26
C PHE A 8 4.11 -41.84 9.52
N SER A 9 2.78 -41.82 9.45
CA SER A 9 2.02 -40.71 8.85
C SER A 9 2.15 -39.41 9.66
N CYS A 10 2.15 -39.48 10.99
CA CYS A 10 2.36 -38.30 11.85
C CYS A 10 3.77 -37.71 11.70
N ILE A 11 4.80 -38.56 11.58
CA ILE A 11 6.19 -38.09 11.38
C ILE A 11 6.34 -37.43 10.00
N PHE A 12 5.69 -37.97 8.97
CA PHE A 12 5.68 -37.37 7.63
C PHE A 12 4.99 -36.01 7.61
N LEU A 13 3.87 -35.87 8.31
CA LEU A 13 3.18 -34.59 8.46
C LEU A 13 4.05 -33.57 9.21
N PHE A 14 4.68 -33.96 10.32
CA PHE A 14 5.52 -33.06 11.12
C PHE A 14 6.76 -32.55 10.38
N THR A 15 7.39 -33.42 9.58
CA THR A 15 8.57 -33.05 8.77
C THR A 15 8.20 -32.13 7.61
N SER A 16 7.01 -32.30 7.01
CA SER A 16 6.53 -31.39 5.97
C SER A 16 6.27 -29.96 6.48
N PHE A 17 5.77 -29.80 7.71
CA PHE A 17 5.60 -28.49 8.33
C PHE A 17 6.93 -27.76 8.60
N LEU A 18 7.99 -28.49 8.96
CA LEU A 18 9.31 -27.89 9.23
C LEU A 18 9.97 -27.36 7.94
N ILE A 19 9.84 -28.08 6.82
CA ILE A 19 10.40 -27.65 5.53
C ILE A 19 9.59 -26.48 4.94
N ALA A 20 8.28 -26.42 5.18
CA ALA A 20 7.43 -25.33 4.70
C ALA A 20 7.79 -23.96 5.31
N GLN A 21 8.36 -23.92 6.52
CA GLN A 21 8.81 -22.67 7.17
C GLN A 21 10.14 -22.11 6.62
N GLU A 22 10.84 -22.83 5.74
CA GLU A 22 12.13 -22.39 5.19
C GLU A 22 11.96 -21.23 4.19
N GLY A 23 10.81 -21.15 3.51
CA GLY A 23 10.55 -20.17 2.44
C GLY A 23 10.28 -18.74 2.91
N ASP A 24 9.95 -18.54 4.19
CA ASP A 24 9.62 -17.23 4.78
C ASP A 24 10.85 -16.55 5.43
N LYS A 25 12.02 -17.20 5.35
CA LYS A 25 13.26 -16.69 5.93
C LYS A 25 13.83 -15.60 5.01
N LYS A 26 14.36 -14.52 5.60
CA LYS A 26 15.06 -13.47 4.85
C LYS A 26 16.14 -14.07 3.95
N GLU A 27 16.11 -13.71 2.67
CA GLU A 27 17.09 -14.15 1.67
C GLU A 27 18.50 -13.75 2.11
N LYS A 28 19.42 -14.72 2.14
CA LYS A 28 20.79 -14.52 2.63
C LYS A 28 21.76 -14.28 1.47
N ASN A 29 21.34 -14.59 0.25
CA ASN A 29 22.15 -14.38 -0.94
C ASN A 29 22.08 -12.91 -1.39
N LEU A 30 23.06 -12.13 -0.93
CA LEU A 30 23.21 -10.71 -1.26
C LEU A 30 23.23 -10.42 -2.76
N SER A 31 23.76 -11.34 -3.59
CA SER A 31 23.82 -11.14 -5.04
C SER A 31 22.45 -11.13 -5.73
N LEU A 32 21.45 -11.80 -5.14
CA LEU A 32 20.06 -11.75 -5.65
C LEU A 32 19.41 -10.40 -5.30
N LEU A 33 19.81 -9.81 -4.17
CA LEU A 33 19.35 -8.50 -3.71
C LEU A 33 19.99 -7.35 -4.51
N ASP A 34 21.09 -7.58 -5.22
CA ASP A 34 21.71 -6.57 -6.10
C ASP A 34 20.75 -6.16 -7.23
N SER A 35 19.95 -7.10 -7.74
CA SER A 35 18.90 -6.80 -8.74
C SER A 35 17.74 -5.96 -8.18
N LEU A 36 17.61 -5.91 -6.84
CA LEU A 36 16.66 -5.07 -6.11
C LEU A 36 17.31 -3.75 -5.67
N ASN A 37 18.46 -3.36 -6.24
CA ASN A 37 19.09 -2.07 -5.98
C ASN A 37 18.25 -0.93 -6.57
N TRP A 38 17.11 -0.66 -5.94
CA TRP A 38 16.15 0.37 -6.31
C TRP A 38 16.79 1.76 -6.38
N ARG A 39 17.96 1.98 -5.75
CA ARG A 39 18.70 3.24 -5.82
C ARG A 39 19.29 3.49 -7.20
N GLU A 40 19.68 2.43 -7.92
CA GLU A 40 20.17 2.55 -9.30
C GLU A 40 19.04 2.91 -10.27
N TRP A 41 17.84 2.37 -10.05
CA TRP A 41 16.67 2.63 -10.88
C TRP A 41 15.78 3.76 -10.36
N SER A 42 16.13 4.34 -9.21
CA SER A 42 15.38 5.43 -8.62
C SER A 42 15.47 6.60 -9.57
N PRO A 43 14.33 7.15 -10.04
CA PRO A 43 14.39 8.46 -10.66
C PRO A 43 15.08 9.42 -9.67
N GLY A 44 15.79 10.41 -10.19
CA GLY A 44 16.36 11.48 -9.36
C GLY A 44 15.28 12.15 -8.50
N VAL A 45 15.70 12.99 -7.55
CA VAL A 45 14.78 13.66 -6.62
C VAL A 45 13.62 14.29 -7.39
N VAL A 46 12.41 13.77 -7.15
CA VAL A 46 11.19 14.30 -7.74
C VAL A 46 10.82 15.57 -6.97
N PRO A 47 10.60 16.71 -7.64
CA PRO A 47 10.17 17.93 -6.96
C PRO A 47 8.83 17.72 -6.27
N LEU A 48 8.73 18.17 -5.03
CA LEU A 48 7.47 18.24 -4.29
C LEU A 48 6.77 19.53 -4.68
N PHE A 49 5.48 19.44 -4.99
CA PHE A 49 4.66 20.58 -5.40
C PHE A 49 3.58 20.84 -4.34
N THR A 50 3.20 22.11 -4.17
CA THR A 50 1.97 22.42 -3.45
C THR A 50 0.75 21.91 -4.23
N PRO A 51 -0.45 21.84 -3.61
CA PRO A 51 -1.67 21.49 -4.33
C PRO A 51 -1.93 22.39 -5.55
N GLU A 52 -1.70 23.70 -5.42
CA GLU A 52 -1.90 24.68 -6.50
C GLU A 52 -0.85 24.52 -7.62
N GLU A 53 0.41 24.30 -7.25
CA GLU A 53 1.47 24.01 -8.21
C GLU A 53 1.21 22.72 -8.96
N SER A 54 0.70 21.69 -8.28
CA SER A 54 0.30 20.43 -8.88
C SER A 54 -0.84 20.65 -9.88
N LEU A 55 -1.88 21.38 -9.49
CA LEU A 55 -3.01 21.71 -10.36
C LEU A 55 -2.57 22.40 -11.66
N SER A 56 -1.61 23.34 -11.57
CA SER A 56 -1.08 24.06 -12.74
C SER A 56 -0.38 23.16 -13.79
N LYS A 57 -0.01 21.93 -13.40
CA LYS A 57 0.71 20.98 -14.26
C LYS A 57 -0.22 19.98 -14.96
N PHE A 58 -1.52 19.96 -14.61
CA PHE A 58 -2.48 19.08 -15.28
C PHE A 58 -2.65 19.50 -16.74
N LYS A 59 -2.64 18.52 -17.64
CA LYS A 59 -3.03 18.70 -19.03
C LYS A 59 -4.47 18.25 -19.19
N VAL A 60 -5.34 19.15 -19.61
CA VAL A 60 -6.78 18.94 -19.67
C VAL A 60 -7.26 19.06 -21.11
N ALA A 61 -8.19 18.19 -21.50
CA ALA A 61 -8.80 18.26 -22.83
C ALA A 61 -9.64 19.54 -22.99
N SER A 62 -9.75 20.04 -24.23
CA SER A 62 -10.56 21.22 -24.53
C SER A 62 -12.03 21.02 -24.12
N GLY A 63 -12.61 22.03 -23.46
CA GLY A 63 -13.98 21.99 -22.94
C GLY A 63 -14.11 21.44 -21.52
N PHE A 64 -13.03 20.94 -20.92
CA PHE A 64 -13.01 20.49 -19.52
C PHE A 64 -12.20 21.44 -18.63
N ARG A 65 -12.49 21.42 -17.33
CA ARG A 65 -11.71 22.10 -16.29
C ARG A 65 -11.44 21.14 -15.13
N VAL A 66 -10.38 21.43 -14.38
CA VAL A 66 -10.02 20.71 -13.15
C VAL A 66 -9.96 21.73 -12.03
N GLU A 67 -10.52 21.38 -10.87
CA GLU A 67 -10.62 22.25 -9.70
C GLU A 67 -10.03 21.51 -8.49
N LEU A 68 -9.31 22.25 -7.65
CA LEU A 68 -8.82 21.73 -6.37
C LEU A 68 -9.95 21.86 -5.34
N VAL A 69 -10.51 20.72 -4.92
CA VAL A 69 -11.66 20.67 -3.99
C VAL A 69 -11.29 20.25 -2.57
N ALA A 70 -10.16 19.57 -2.38
CA ALA A 70 -9.63 19.20 -1.07
C ALA A 70 -8.13 18.95 -1.17
N ALA A 71 -7.39 19.37 -0.15
CA ALA A 71 -5.98 19.11 0.05
C ALA A 71 -5.69 18.92 1.53
N GLU A 72 -4.43 18.69 1.90
CA GLU A 72 -4.00 18.68 3.29
C GLU A 72 -4.41 19.98 4.01
N PRO A 73 -4.96 19.91 5.25
CA PRO A 73 -5.07 18.73 6.10
C PRO A 73 -6.40 17.95 6.00
N LEU A 74 -7.29 18.30 5.07
CA LEU A 74 -8.62 17.70 4.96
C LEU A 74 -8.56 16.22 4.57
N VAL A 75 -7.62 15.88 3.68
CA VAL A 75 -7.36 14.52 3.21
C VAL A 75 -5.88 14.17 3.34
N LYS A 76 -5.57 12.88 3.44
CA LYS A 76 -4.19 12.33 3.39
C LYS A 76 -4.20 10.91 2.82
N ASP A 77 -3.27 10.62 1.93
CA ASP A 77 -3.11 9.32 1.27
C ASP A 77 -4.45 8.76 0.70
N PRO A 78 -5.22 9.55 -0.09
CA PRO A 78 -6.49 9.11 -0.65
C PRO A 78 -6.28 8.02 -1.70
N VAL A 79 -6.99 6.89 -1.56
CA VAL A 79 -6.96 5.77 -2.53
C VAL A 79 -8.28 5.57 -3.26
N PHE A 80 -9.37 6.08 -2.70
CA PHE A 80 -10.70 5.96 -3.29
C PHE A 80 -11.57 7.16 -2.92
N VAL A 81 -12.43 7.59 -3.84
CA VAL A 81 -13.39 8.68 -3.62
C VAL A 81 -14.75 8.29 -4.21
N ASN A 82 -15.83 8.62 -3.50
CA ASN A 82 -17.20 8.55 -4.01
C ASN A 82 -18.08 9.66 -3.41
N TRP A 83 -19.23 9.94 -4.03
CA TRP A 83 -20.20 10.92 -3.54
C TRP A 83 -21.49 10.23 -3.11
N ASP A 84 -22.10 10.73 -2.04
CA ASP A 84 -23.44 10.30 -1.62
C ASP A 84 -24.56 11.17 -2.20
N ASP A 85 -25.81 10.82 -1.89
CA ASP A 85 -27.02 11.50 -2.34
C ASP A 85 -27.20 12.90 -1.75
N GLN A 86 -26.44 13.24 -0.70
CA GLN A 86 -26.40 14.57 -0.09
C GLN A 86 -25.25 15.42 -0.66
N GLY A 87 -24.52 14.92 -1.66
CA GLY A 87 -23.41 15.63 -2.29
C GLY A 87 -22.11 15.63 -1.49
N ARG A 88 -22.02 14.87 -0.39
CA ARG A 88 -20.80 14.79 0.41
C ARG A 88 -19.79 13.87 -0.26
N MET A 89 -18.52 14.24 -0.18
CA MET A 89 -17.41 13.46 -0.72
C MET A 89 -16.87 12.50 0.34
N TRP A 90 -16.95 11.19 0.07
CA TRP A 90 -16.42 10.11 0.88
C TRP A 90 -15.05 9.70 0.36
N VAL A 91 -14.02 9.81 1.19
CA VAL A 91 -12.63 9.52 0.83
C VAL A 91 -12.10 8.37 1.67
N GLY A 92 -11.68 7.29 1.03
CA GLY A 92 -10.93 6.21 1.66
C GLY A 92 -9.45 6.55 1.70
N GLU A 93 -8.89 6.71 2.90
CA GLU A 93 -7.47 6.98 3.10
C GLU A 93 -6.73 5.69 3.48
N PHE A 94 -5.62 5.39 2.80
CA PHE A 94 -4.78 4.22 3.09
C PHE A 94 -3.40 4.63 3.57
N ARG A 95 -3.29 4.85 4.87
CA ARG A 95 -2.10 5.49 5.50
C ARG A 95 -1.02 4.52 5.94
N THR A 96 -1.22 3.23 5.75
CA THR A 96 -0.31 2.19 6.25
C THR A 96 0.43 1.43 5.18
N TYR A 97 0.13 1.65 3.90
CA TYR A 97 0.71 0.88 2.79
C TYR A 97 2.22 1.08 2.65
N MET A 98 3.02 0.01 2.80
CA MET A 98 4.44 -0.06 2.44
C MET A 98 5.27 1.18 2.81
N LYS A 99 5.15 1.65 4.07
CA LYS A 99 5.93 2.80 4.57
C LYS A 99 7.44 2.57 4.51
N ASP A 100 7.85 1.30 4.63
CA ASP A 100 9.22 0.83 4.42
C ASP A 100 9.21 -0.55 3.77
N LEU A 101 10.40 -1.06 3.43
CA LEU A 101 10.58 -2.35 2.76
C LEU A 101 10.18 -3.56 3.62
N ASP A 102 10.15 -3.40 4.94
CA ASP A 102 9.81 -4.46 5.89
C ASP A 102 8.30 -4.44 6.25
N GLY A 103 7.51 -3.51 5.68
CA GLY A 103 6.07 -3.39 5.96
C GLY A 103 5.77 -2.95 7.39
N THR A 104 6.66 -2.17 8.02
CA THR A 104 6.47 -1.77 9.42
C THR A 104 5.20 -0.96 9.60
N GLY A 105 4.34 -1.37 10.54
CA GLY A 105 3.11 -0.66 10.87
C GLY A 105 1.96 -0.84 9.88
N GLU A 106 2.05 -1.78 8.94
CA GLU A 106 0.97 -2.04 7.96
C GLU A 106 -0.37 -2.41 8.61
N ASN A 107 -0.31 -3.14 9.73
CA ASN A 107 -1.46 -3.59 10.51
C ASN A 107 -2.01 -2.52 11.49
N GLU A 108 -1.41 -1.33 11.53
CA GLU A 108 -1.91 -0.25 12.39
C GLU A 108 -3.26 0.27 11.89
N ARG A 109 -4.15 0.58 12.83
CA ARG A 109 -5.47 1.15 12.51
C ARG A 109 -5.40 2.67 12.32
N SER A 110 -4.52 3.13 11.44
CA SER A 110 -4.34 4.57 11.16
C SER A 110 -5.07 5.05 9.90
N SER A 111 -5.43 4.13 8.99
CA SER A 111 -6.30 4.37 7.84
C SER A 111 -7.72 4.75 8.30
N ARG A 112 -8.40 5.60 7.53
CA ARG A 112 -9.71 6.16 7.90
C ARG A 112 -10.55 6.48 6.68
N VAL A 113 -11.85 6.64 6.91
CA VAL A 113 -12.79 7.18 5.91
C VAL A 113 -13.11 8.61 6.31
N MET A 114 -12.88 9.54 5.40
CA MET A 114 -13.22 10.95 5.57
C MET A 114 -14.53 11.25 4.85
N VAL A 115 -15.36 12.10 5.44
CA VAL A 115 -16.55 12.66 4.79
C VAL A 115 -16.36 14.16 4.75
N LEU A 116 -16.29 14.72 3.54
CA LEU A 116 -16.13 16.14 3.31
C LEU A 116 -17.43 16.71 2.76
N GLU A 117 -17.82 17.86 3.27
CA GLU A 117 -19.01 18.60 2.88
C GLU A 117 -18.56 19.98 2.42
N ASP A 118 -19.18 20.47 1.35
CA ASP A 118 -18.96 21.83 0.88
C ASP A 118 -19.71 22.83 1.77
N THR A 119 -19.07 23.96 2.09
CA THR A 119 -19.62 24.95 3.03
C THR A 119 -19.83 26.33 2.42
N ASP A 120 -19.56 26.48 1.12
CA ASP A 120 -19.72 27.73 0.37
C ASP A 120 -20.95 27.78 -0.57
#